data_AF-A0A6L3X5H7-F1
#
_entry.id   AF-A0A6L3X5H7-F1
#
_cell.length_a   1.000
_cell.length_b   1.000
_cell.length_c   1.000
_cell.angle_alpha   90.00
_cell.angle_beta   90.00
_cell.angle_gamma   90.00
#
_symmetry.space_group_name_H-M   'P 1'
#
loop_
_entity.id
_entity.type
_entity.pdbx_description
1 polymer ?
#
loop_
_entity_poly.entity_id
_entity_poly.type
_entity_poly.pdbx_seq_one_letter_code
_entity_poly.pdbx_strand_id
1 'polypeptide(L)'
;AVVITALPHQVSGAKVLEQIASQMRNKKLPMVDDLRDESDHENPTRLVIVPRSNRVDMEQVMNHLFATTDLEKSYRINLNMIGLDGRPAVKNLLEILTEWLAFRRDTVRRRLNHRLEKVLKRLHILEGLLVAFLNIDEVIEIIRTEDEPKPALMSRFGISETQAEAILELKLRHLARLEEMKIRGEQNELEKERDQLQAILASERKMNTLLKKELQADADAFGDDRRSPLHEREEAKAMNEHDML
;
A
#
# COMPACT_ATOMS: atom_id res chain seq x y z
N ALA A 1 15.28 3.28 41.61
CA ALA A 1 15.94 2.95 40.33
C ALA A 1 15.05 3.42 39.19
N VAL A 2 15.63 3.87 38.08
CA VAL A 2 14.89 4.20 36.85
C VAL A 2 14.97 2.99 35.92
N VAL A 3 13.84 2.66 35.29
CA VAL A 3 13.75 1.56 34.33
C VAL A 3 13.34 2.12 32.97
N ILE A 4 14.21 1.96 31.98
CA ILE A 4 14.00 2.41 30.61
C ILE A 4 13.44 1.23 29.81
N THR A 5 12.20 1.38 29.34
CA THR A 5 11.45 0.31 28.65
C THR A 5 11.41 0.47 27.12
N ALA A 6 11.76 1.65 26.61
CA ALA A 6 11.79 1.94 25.19
C ALA A 6 12.95 2.89 24.88
N LEU A 7 13.60 2.69 23.73
CA LEU A 7 14.69 3.52 23.24
C LEU A 7 14.26 4.29 22.00
N PRO A 8 14.93 5.42 21.69
CA PRO A 8 14.70 6.12 20.44
C PRO A 8 15.01 5.23 19.22
N HIS A 9 14.41 5.57 18.08
CA HIS A 9 14.58 4.82 16.84
C HIS A 9 16.06 4.68 16.44
N GLN A 10 16.49 3.48 16.07
CA GLN A 10 17.90 3.17 15.70
C GLN A 10 18.92 3.51 16.80
N VAL A 11 18.53 3.39 18.07
CA VAL A 11 19.45 3.46 19.22
C VAL A 11 19.69 2.06 19.78
N SER A 12 20.96 1.73 20.01
CA SER A 12 21.36 0.46 20.62
C SER A 12 21.45 0.62 22.13
N GLY A 13 20.80 -0.29 22.88
CA GLY A 13 20.88 -0.32 24.34
C GLY A 13 22.33 -0.42 24.83
N ALA A 14 23.13 -1.30 24.21
CA ALA A 14 24.54 -1.45 24.56
C ALA A 14 25.35 -0.15 24.42
N LYS A 15 25.08 0.65 23.37
CA LYS A 15 25.77 1.92 23.15
C LYS A 15 25.39 2.96 24.20
N VAL A 16 24.11 3.02 24.58
CA VAL A 16 23.63 3.89 25.66
C VAL A 16 24.30 3.49 26.98
N LEU A 17 24.36 2.18 27.29
CA LEU A 17 25.01 1.69 28.50
C LEU A 17 26.50 2.06 28.53
N GLU A 18 27.20 1.94 27.40
CA GLU A 18 28.60 2.33 27.28
C GLU A 18 28.81 3.84 27.52
N GLN A 19 27.93 4.69 26.97
CA GLN A 19 27.96 6.14 27.20
C GLN A 19 27.78 6.47 28.68
N ILE A 20 26.79 5.88 29.35
CA ILE A 20 26.53 6.08 30.78
C ILE A 20 27.71 5.56 31.62
N ALA A 21 28.20 4.35 31.35
CA ALA A 21 29.34 3.77 32.05
C ALA A 21 30.62 4.61 31.87
N SER A 22 30.82 5.23 30.71
CA SER A 22 31.90 6.18 30.46
C SER A 22 31.78 7.43 31.35
N GLN A 23 30.57 7.99 31.49
CA GLN A 23 30.32 9.13 32.38
C GLN A 23 30.54 8.77 33.86
N MET A 24 30.14 7.56 34.29
CA MET A 24 30.40 7.04 35.64
C MET A 24 31.90 6.91 35.91
N ARG A 25 32.67 6.29 34.99
CA ARG A 25 34.14 6.15 35.13
C ARG A 25 34.86 7.50 35.21
N ASN A 26 34.38 8.49 34.46
CA ASN A 26 34.90 9.85 34.47
C ASN A 26 34.41 10.70 35.66
N LYS A 27 33.70 10.11 36.62
CA LYS A 27 33.11 10.77 37.80
C LYS A 27 32.15 11.92 37.47
N LYS A 28 31.59 11.94 36.26
CA LYS A 28 30.56 12.91 35.84
C LYS A 28 29.15 12.52 36.30
N LEU A 29 28.98 11.28 36.76
CA LEU A 29 27.70 10.74 37.22
C LEU A 29 27.80 10.10 38.62
N PRO A 30 28.23 10.84 39.66
CA PRO A 30 28.47 10.27 40.99
C PRO A 30 27.19 9.80 41.70
N MET A 31 26.01 10.24 41.24
CA MET A 31 24.73 9.88 41.84
C MET A 31 24.23 8.50 41.41
N VAL A 32 24.78 7.94 40.33
CA VAL A 32 24.46 6.60 39.85
C VAL A 32 25.45 5.61 40.45
N ASP A 33 24.92 4.54 41.03
CA ASP A 33 25.68 3.47 41.68
C ASP A 33 25.96 2.33 40.71
N ASP A 34 24.92 1.87 40.04
CA ASP A 34 24.99 0.71 39.15
C ASP A 34 24.09 0.88 37.91
N LEU A 35 24.46 0.17 36.86
CA LEU A 35 23.80 0.20 35.56
C LEU A 35 23.71 -1.23 35.01
N ARG A 36 22.49 -1.70 34.74
CA ARG A 36 22.23 -3.09 34.35
C ARG A 36 21.37 -3.18 33.10
N ASP A 37 21.68 -4.17 32.26
CA ASP A 37 20.80 -4.61 31.18
C ASP A 37 20.01 -5.83 31.66
N GLU A 38 18.71 -5.67 31.84
CA GLU A 38 17.77 -6.71 32.24
C GLU A 38 16.83 -7.08 31.06
N SER A 39 17.28 -6.88 29.82
CA SER A 39 16.49 -7.18 28.63
C SER A 39 16.37 -8.70 28.40
N ASP A 40 15.15 -9.18 28.19
CA ASP A 40 14.83 -10.59 27.95
C ASP A 40 13.70 -10.74 26.91
N HIS A 41 13.13 -11.95 26.78
CA HIS A 41 12.05 -12.18 25.81
C HIS A 41 10.73 -11.48 26.21
N GLU A 42 10.46 -11.32 27.50
CA GLU A 42 9.25 -10.67 28.01
C GLU A 42 9.38 -9.13 28.02
N ASN A 43 10.62 -8.64 28.19
CA ASN A 43 11.00 -7.25 28.25
C ASN A 43 12.06 -6.98 27.17
N PRO A 44 11.65 -6.73 25.90
CA PRO A 44 12.58 -6.57 24.79
C PRO A 44 13.63 -5.45 24.98
N THR A 45 13.33 -4.47 25.83
CA THR A 45 14.28 -3.45 26.25
C THR A 45 14.02 -3.10 27.70
N ARG A 46 15.01 -3.35 28.57
CA ARG A 46 14.92 -3.03 30.00
C ARG A 46 16.27 -2.64 30.55
N LEU A 47 16.57 -1.34 30.53
CA LEU A 47 17.80 -0.80 31.11
C LEU A 47 17.52 -0.23 32.50
N VAL A 48 18.26 -0.65 33.51
CA VAL A 48 18.05 -0.26 34.91
C VAL A 48 19.20 0.60 35.40
N ILE A 49 18.85 1.82 35.81
CA ILE A 49 19.78 2.79 36.41
C ILE A 49 19.51 2.86 37.91
N VAL A 50 20.49 2.43 38.71
CA VAL A 50 20.39 2.37 40.17
C VAL A 50 21.06 3.61 40.78
N PRO A 51 20.32 4.47 41.51
CA PRO A 51 20.95 5.57 42.24
C PRO A 51 21.70 5.07 43.48
N ARG A 52 22.66 5.87 43.94
CA ARG A 52 23.40 5.61 45.19
C ARG A 52 22.54 5.69 46.45
N SER A 53 21.49 6.49 46.43
CA SER A 53 20.54 6.55 47.55
C SER A 53 19.14 6.94 47.08
N ASN A 54 18.13 6.68 47.93
CA ASN A 54 16.75 7.09 47.67
C ASN A 54 16.53 8.61 47.71
N ARG A 55 17.54 9.40 48.11
CA ARG A 55 17.45 10.88 48.16
C ARG A 55 17.88 11.53 46.85
N VAL A 56 18.44 10.77 45.91
CA VAL A 56 18.86 11.27 44.61
C VAL A 56 17.63 11.62 43.78
N ASP A 57 17.59 12.84 43.25
CA ASP A 57 16.57 13.22 42.28
C ASP A 57 16.88 12.60 40.91
N MET A 58 16.18 11.50 40.61
CA MET A 58 16.35 10.80 39.35
C MET A 58 15.83 11.58 38.14
N GLU A 59 14.93 12.56 38.32
CA GLU A 59 14.43 13.38 37.22
C GLU A 59 15.56 14.29 36.71
N GLN A 60 16.30 14.92 37.63
CA GLN A 60 17.50 15.69 37.30
C GLN A 60 18.58 14.84 36.62
N VAL A 61 18.81 13.60 37.11
CA VAL A 61 19.74 12.65 36.48
C VAL A 61 19.29 12.30 35.06
N MET A 62 18.01 12.02 34.84
CA MET A 62 17.48 11.70 33.52
C MET A 62 17.58 12.88 32.55
N ASN A 63 17.30 14.11 33.01
CA ASN A 63 17.46 15.31 32.19
C ASN A 63 18.91 15.53 31.72
N HIS A 64 19.89 15.24 32.57
CA HIS A 64 21.31 15.25 32.15
C HIS A 64 21.62 14.12 31.16
N LEU A 65 21.10 12.91 31.39
CA LEU A 65 21.33 11.77 30.52
C LEU A 65 20.71 11.97 29.13
N PHE A 66 19.54 12.59 29.02
CA PHE A 66 18.95 12.99 27.75
C PHE A 66 19.86 13.95 26.99
N ALA A 67 20.45 14.95 27.65
CA ALA A 67 21.33 15.92 27.01
C ALA A 67 22.71 15.35 26.59
N THR A 68 23.15 14.25 27.18
CA THR A 68 24.54 13.76 27.06
C THR A 68 24.69 12.35 26.51
N THR A 69 23.59 11.64 26.27
CA THR A 69 23.57 10.26 25.73
C THR A 69 22.55 10.12 24.61
N ASP A 70 22.57 8.98 23.91
CA ASP A 70 21.62 8.69 22.82
C ASP A 70 20.19 8.38 23.34
N LEU A 71 19.89 8.57 24.64
CA LEU A 71 18.53 8.48 25.19
C LEU A 71 17.59 9.56 24.66
N GLU A 72 18.15 10.70 24.26
CA GLU A 72 17.47 11.68 23.41
C GLU A 72 18.27 11.86 22.12
N LYS A 73 17.59 11.87 20.98
CA LYS A 73 18.26 11.91 19.68
C LYS A 73 17.48 12.75 18.68
N SER A 74 18.20 13.64 18.00
CA SER A 74 17.66 14.44 16.90
C SER A 74 17.72 13.66 15.59
N TYR A 75 16.62 13.69 14.84
CA TYR A 75 16.51 13.07 13.52
C TYR A 75 16.35 14.15 12.46
N ARG A 76 17.31 14.24 11.53
CA ARG A 76 17.21 15.16 10.41
C ARG A 76 16.18 14.64 9.41
N ILE A 77 15.16 15.45 9.13
CA ILE A 77 14.15 15.15 8.12
C ILE A 77 14.45 15.96 6.86
N ASN A 78 14.59 15.28 5.72
CA ASN A 78 14.67 15.89 4.40
C ASN A 78 13.80 15.09 3.42
N LEU A 79 12.63 15.61 3.09
CA LEU A 79 11.63 14.96 2.23
C LEU A 79 11.97 15.14 0.74
N ASN A 80 13.16 14.71 0.33
CA ASN A 80 13.61 14.75 -1.06
C ASN A 80 13.22 13.49 -1.81
N MET A 81 12.51 13.63 -2.95
CA MET A 81 12.02 12.51 -3.75
C MET A 81 11.86 12.87 -5.23
N ILE A 82 11.76 11.86 -6.09
CA ILE A 82 11.51 12.05 -7.53
C ILE A 82 10.00 12.22 -7.74
N GLY A 83 9.61 13.31 -8.40
CA GLY A 83 8.23 13.57 -8.76
C GLY A 83 7.73 12.80 -9.97
N LEU A 84 6.43 12.93 -10.27
CA LEU A 84 5.81 12.42 -11.49
C LEU A 84 6.37 13.06 -12.76
N ASP A 85 6.99 14.24 -12.63
CA ASP A 85 7.73 14.92 -13.70
C ASP A 85 9.14 14.32 -13.93
N GLY A 86 9.52 13.29 -13.17
CA GLY A 86 10.81 12.62 -13.25
C GLY A 86 11.96 13.41 -12.65
N ARG A 87 11.70 14.51 -11.93
CA ARG A 87 12.74 15.37 -11.34
C ARG A 87 12.83 15.20 -9.83
N PRO A 88 14.04 15.24 -9.25
CA PRO A 88 14.20 15.26 -7.80
C PRO A 88 13.79 16.63 -7.24
N ALA A 89 12.98 16.63 -6.18
CA ALA A 89 12.57 17.83 -5.47
C ALA A 89 12.32 17.53 -3.98
N VAL A 90 12.59 18.52 -3.13
CA VAL A 90 12.16 18.52 -1.72
C VAL A 90 10.70 18.95 -1.68
N LYS A 91 9.84 18.13 -1.06
CA LYS A 91 8.39 18.36 -1.04
C LYS A 91 7.84 18.46 0.37
N ASN A 92 6.86 19.32 0.58
CA ASN A 92 6.11 19.37 1.84
C ASN A 92 5.04 18.26 1.90
N LEU A 93 4.43 18.07 3.07
CA LEU A 93 3.44 17.00 3.27
C LEU A 93 2.22 17.12 2.35
N LEU A 94 1.74 18.34 2.09
CA LEU A 94 0.59 18.58 1.22
C LEU A 94 0.90 18.23 -0.24
N GLU A 95 2.08 18.61 -0.73
CA GLU A 95 2.56 18.29 -2.07
C GLU A 95 2.68 16.78 -2.27
N ILE A 96 3.28 16.07 -1.30
CA ILE A 96 3.43 14.61 -1.33
C ILE A 96 2.06 13.93 -1.46
N LEU A 97 1.11 14.28 -0.58
CA LEU A 97 -0.20 13.65 -0.57
C LEU A 97 -1.01 13.99 -1.85
N THR A 98 -0.92 15.23 -2.31
CA THR A 98 -1.64 15.67 -3.52
C THR A 98 -1.12 14.96 -4.77
N GLU A 99 0.20 14.88 -4.92
CA GLU A 99 0.84 14.24 -6.06
C GLU A 99 0.65 12.72 -6.05
N TRP A 100 0.75 12.10 -4.87
CA TRP A 100 0.47 10.68 -4.72
C TRP A 100 -0.99 10.35 -5.04
N LEU A 101 -1.95 11.20 -4.66
CA LEU A 101 -3.36 11.02 -5.02
C LEU A 101 -3.60 11.15 -6.53
N ALA A 102 -2.86 12.04 -7.22
CA ALA A 102 -2.89 12.12 -8.68
C ALA A 102 -2.36 10.83 -9.33
N PHE A 103 -1.22 10.33 -8.86
CA PHE A 103 -0.65 9.06 -9.28
C PHE A 103 -1.61 7.88 -9.04
N ARG A 104 -2.21 7.81 -7.85
CA ARG A 104 -3.15 6.74 -7.49
C ARG A 104 -4.40 6.78 -8.36
N ARG A 105 -4.93 7.97 -8.66
CA ARG A 105 -6.07 8.15 -9.57
C ARG A 105 -5.74 7.66 -10.98
N ASP A 106 -4.55 7.99 -11.50
CA ASP A 106 -4.10 7.48 -12.80
C ASP A 106 -3.97 5.96 -12.81
N THR A 107 -3.34 5.40 -11.78
CA THR A 107 -3.17 3.94 -11.62
C THR A 107 -4.52 3.21 -11.63
N VAL A 108 -5.50 3.73 -10.89
CA VAL A 108 -6.86 3.15 -10.87
C VAL A 108 -7.56 3.33 -12.20
N ARG A 109 -7.43 4.48 -12.87
CA ARG A 109 -7.96 4.68 -14.22
C ARG A 109 -7.40 3.65 -15.21
N ARG A 110 -6.09 3.41 -15.18
CA ARG A 110 -5.43 2.38 -16.02
C ARG A 110 -5.93 0.98 -15.69
N ARG A 111 -6.10 0.64 -14.41
CA ARG A 111 -6.68 -0.64 -13.97
C ARG A 111 -8.10 -0.85 -14.50
N LEU A 112 -8.95 0.18 -14.41
CA LEU A 112 -10.34 0.11 -14.89
C LEU A 112 -10.40 0.03 -16.43
N ASN A 113 -9.58 0.81 -17.14
CA ASN A 113 -9.49 0.74 -18.60
C ASN A 113 -9.02 -0.65 -19.07
N HIS A 114 -8.01 -1.23 -18.40
CA HIS A 114 -7.55 -2.58 -18.70
C HIS A 114 -8.66 -3.64 -18.53
N ARG A 115 -9.45 -3.54 -17.45
CA ARG A 115 -10.60 -4.43 -17.25
C ARG A 115 -11.68 -4.17 -18.29
N LEU A 116 -12.02 -2.91 -18.56
CA LEU A 116 -13.03 -2.52 -19.53
C LEU A 116 -12.68 -3.03 -20.93
N GLU A 117 -11.43 -2.91 -21.37
CA GLU A 117 -10.98 -3.41 -22.67
C GLU A 117 -11.17 -4.94 -22.77
N LYS A 118 -10.87 -5.69 -21.71
CA LYS A 118 -11.13 -7.14 -21.66
C LYS A 118 -12.62 -7.46 -21.75
N VAL A 119 -13.45 -6.72 -21.01
CA VAL A 119 -14.91 -6.89 -21.02
C VAL A 119 -15.46 -6.59 -22.42
N LEU A 120 -15.05 -5.49 -23.05
CA LEU A 120 -15.48 -5.11 -24.39
C LEU A 120 -15.06 -6.14 -25.45
N LYS A 121 -13.81 -6.62 -25.41
CA LYS A 121 -13.35 -7.70 -26.31
C LYS A 121 -14.18 -8.96 -26.13
N ARG A 122 -14.50 -9.33 -24.88
CA ARG A 122 -15.30 -10.54 -24.62
C ARG A 122 -16.74 -10.37 -25.11
N LEU A 123 -17.38 -9.24 -24.82
CA LEU A 123 -18.73 -8.92 -25.33
C LEU A 123 -18.78 -8.95 -26.86
N HIS A 124 -17.77 -8.38 -27.52
CA HIS A 124 -17.64 -8.41 -28.98
C HIS A 124 -17.62 -9.85 -29.53
N ILE A 125 -16.86 -10.75 -28.91
CA ILE A 125 -16.87 -12.17 -29.31
C ILE A 125 -18.23 -12.82 -29.04
N LEU A 126 -18.83 -12.61 -27.86
CA LEU A 126 -20.13 -13.19 -27.51
C LEU A 126 -21.23 -12.74 -28.49
N GLU A 127 -21.21 -11.50 -28.95
CA GLU A 127 -22.14 -10.99 -29.97
C GLU A 127 -22.02 -11.78 -31.28
N GLY A 128 -20.80 -12.00 -31.78
CA GLY A 128 -20.57 -12.79 -32.99
C GLY A 128 -21.02 -14.25 -32.83
N LEU A 129 -20.76 -14.85 -31.66
CA LEU A 129 -21.22 -16.20 -31.36
C LEU A 129 -22.76 -16.27 -31.38
N LEU A 130 -23.46 -15.31 -30.77
CA LEU A 130 -24.93 -15.27 -30.76
C LEU A 130 -25.52 -15.11 -32.17
N VAL A 131 -24.89 -14.32 -33.05
CA VAL A 131 -25.26 -14.25 -34.47
C VAL A 131 -25.11 -15.61 -35.14
N ALA A 132 -24.04 -16.35 -34.85
CA ALA A 132 -23.85 -17.70 -35.37
C ALA A 132 -24.88 -18.70 -34.84
N PHE A 133 -25.27 -18.63 -33.56
CA PHE A 133 -26.34 -19.47 -33.01
C PHE A 133 -27.70 -19.23 -33.67
N LEU A 134 -28.02 -17.97 -33.99
CA LEU A 134 -29.27 -17.61 -34.66
C LEU A 134 -29.33 -18.12 -36.11
N ASN A 135 -28.18 -18.22 -36.77
CA ASN A 135 -28.06 -18.56 -38.20
C ASN A 135 -27.22 -19.83 -38.42
N ILE A 136 -27.33 -20.82 -37.53
CA ILE A 136 -26.39 -21.95 -37.47
C ILE A 136 -26.34 -22.78 -38.76
N ASP A 137 -27.49 -22.98 -39.41
CA ASP A 137 -27.55 -23.75 -40.65
C ASP A 137 -26.80 -23.04 -41.79
N GLU A 138 -26.95 -21.72 -41.90
CA GLU A 138 -26.28 -20.89 -42.91
C GLU A 138 -24.77 -20.78 -42.63
N VAL A 139 -24.38 -20.67 -41.36
CA VAL A 139 -22.96 -20.71 -40.96
C VAL A 139 -22.33 -22.05 -41.34
N ILE A 140 -22.99 -23.18 -41.07
CA ILE A 140 -22.49 -24.52 -41.43
C ILE A 140 -22.42 -24.67 -42.95
N GLU A 141 -23.40 -24.15 -43.69
CA GLU A 141 -23.39 -24.20 -45.15
C GLU A 141 -22.18 -23.45 -45.72
N ILE A 142 -21.96 -22.20 -45.31
CA ILE A 142 -20.79 -21.40 -45.73
C ILE A 142 -19.47 -22.13 -45.42
N ILE A 143 -19.35 -22.71 -44.21
CA ILE A 143 -18.14 -23.45 -43.80
C ILE A 143 -17.91 -24.70 -44.66
N ARG A 144 -18.96 -25.30 -45.22
CA ARG A 144 -18.88 -26.52 -46.04
C ARG A 144 -18.72 -26.25 -47.53
N THR A 145 -19.19 -25.11 -48.03
CA THR A 145 -19.21 -24.78 -49.47
C THR A 145 -18.06 -23.89 -49.91
N GLU A 146 -17.60 -22.98 -49.05
CA GLU A 146 -16.53 -22.04 -49.37
C GLU A 146 -15.15 -22.61 -49.00
N ASP A 147 -14.16 -22.44 -49.89
CA ASP A 147 -12.76 -22.83 -49.62
C ASP A 147 -12.16 -21.96 -48.51
N GLU A 148 -12.53 -20.67 -48.47
CA GLU A 148 -12.15 -19.71 -47.43
C GLU A 148 -13.41 -19.16 -46.75
N PRO A 149 -13.92 -19.80 -45.68
CA PRO A 149 -15.20 -19.42 -45.07
C PRO A 149 -15.13 -18.11 -44.29
N LYS A 150 -13.94 -17.69 -43.83
CA LYS A 150 -13.78 -16.50 -42.97
C LYS A 150 -14.22 -15.19 -43.66
N PRO A 151 -13.74 -14.82 -44.87
CA PRO A 151 -14.26 -13.65 -45.59
C PRO A 151 -15.76 -13.73 -45.90
N ALA A 152 -16.26 -14.92 -46.23
CA ALA A 152 -17.67 -15.14 -46.55
C ALA A 152 -18.58 -14.90 -45.32
N LEU A 153 -18.21 -15.42 -44.15
CA LEU A 153 -18.91 -15.19 -42.88
C LEU A 153 -18.93 -13.70 -42.51
N MET A 154 -17.80 -13.01 -42.66
CA MET A 154 -17.71 -11.56 -42.39
C MET A 154 -18.64 -10.75 -43.30
N SER A 155 -18.61 -11.01 -44.60
CA SER A 155 -19.45 -10.31 -45.58
C SER A 155 -20.94 -10.58 -45.36
N ARG A 156 -21.30 -11.85 -45.08
CA ARG A 156 -22.70 -12.27 -44.95
C ARG A 156 -23.38 -11.73 -43.69
N PHE A 157 -22.69 -11.80 -42.55
CA PHE A 157 -23.26 -11.48 -41.24
C PHE A 157 -22.81 -10.12 -40.70
N GLY A 158 -21.94 -9.39 -41.41
CA GLY A 158 -21.43 -8.09 -40.98
C GLY A 158 -20.55 -8.17 -39.72
N ILE A 159 -19.93 -9.32 -39.48
CA ILE A 159 -19.11 -9.58 -38.29
C ILE A 159 -17.64 -9.24 -38.55
N SER A 160 -16.90 -8.95 -37.48
CA SER A 160 -15.46 -8.67 -37.58
C SER A 160 -14.64 -9.93 -37.86
N GLU A 161 -13.40 -9.73 -38.28
CA GLU A 161 -12.43 -10.81 -38.46
C GLU A 161 -12.26 -11.66 -37.19
N THR A 162 -12.14 -11.01 -36.03
CA THR A 162 -12.00 -11.68 -34.73
C THR A 162 -13.24 -12.45 -34.29
N GLN A 163 -14.44 -11.99 -34.64
CA GLN A 163 -15.68 -12.72 -34.41
C GLN A 163 -15.77 -13.94 -35.33
N ALA A 164 -15.46 -13.78 -36.62
CA ALA A 164 -15.45 -14.88 -37.59
C ALA A 164 -14.47 -15.98 -37.16
N GLU A 165 -13.28 -15.62 -36.70
CA GLU A 165 -12.31 -16.57 -36.14
C GLU A 165 -12.89 -17.35 -34.95
N ALA A 166 -13.52 -16.65 -33.99
CA ALA A 166 -14.12 -17.29 -32.83
C ALA A 166 -15.29 -18.23 -33.19
N ILE A 167 -16.03 -17.94 -34.26
CA ILE A 167 -17.08 -18.83 -34.78
C ILE A 167 -16.46 -20.08 -35.40
N LEU A 168 -15.37 -19.94 -36.19
CA LEU A 168 -14.68 -21.09 -36.79
C LEU A 168 -14.03 -21.99 -35.74
N GLU A 169 -13.61 -21.44 -34.60
CA GLU A 169 -13.09 -22.21 -33.45
C GLU A 169 -14.18 -22.90 -32.60
N LEU A 170 -15.48 -22.67 -32.89
CA LEU A 170 -16.56 -23.32 -32.16
C LEU A 170 -16.54 -24.84 -32.38
N LYS A 171 -16.59 -25.58 -31.26
CA LYS A 171 -16.79 -27.03 -31.29
C LYS A 171 -18.28 -27.33 -31.44
N LEU A 172 -18.63 -28.36 -32.21
CA LEU A 172 -20.03 -28.80 -32.41
C LEU A 172 -20.80 -29.01 -31.09
N ARG A 173 -20.14 -29.52 -30.05
CA ARG A 173 -20.75 -29.69 -28.71
C ARG A 173 -21.23 -28.37 -28.08
N HIS A 174 -20.64 -27.24 -28.48
CA HIS A 174 -21.02 -25.93 -28.01
C HIS A 174 -22.27 -25.40 -28.71
N LEU A 175 -22.79 -26.05 -29.76
CA LEU A 175 -24.01 -25.67 -30.45
C LEU A 175 -25.30 -26.08 -29.71
N ALA A 176 -25.19 -26.70 -28.54
CA ALA A 176 -26.34 -27.09 -27.73
C ALA A 176 -27.05 -25.86 -27.13
N ARG A 177 -28.39 -25.93 -26.98
CA ARG A 177 -29.22 -24.84 -26.40
C ARG A 177 -28.76 -24.38 -25.01
N LEU A 178 -28.18 -25.29 -24.21
CA LEU A 178 -27.64 -24.98 -22.89
C LEU A 178 -26.45 -24.00 -22.97
N GLU A 179 -25.63 -24.10 -24.00
CA GLU A 179 -24.47 -23.24 -24.19
C GLU A 179 -24.89 -21.84 -24.69
N GLU A 180 -25.94 -21.75 -25.52
CA GLU A 180 -26.55 -20.46 -25.87
C GLU A 180 -27.03 -19.71 -24.60
N MET A 181 -27.70 -20.40 -23.68
CA MET A 181 -28.16 -19.80 -22.42
C MET A 181 -26.99 -19.31 -21.56
N LYS A 182 -25.88 -20.06 -21.52
CA LYS A 182 -24.67 -19.63 -20.80
C LYS A 182 -24.06 -18.39 -21.43
N ILE A 183 -23.96 -18.33 -22.76
CA ILE A 183 -23.41 -17.18 -23.50
C ILE A 183 -24.25 -15.93 -23.24
N ARG A 184 -25.59 -16.04 -23.27
CA ARG A 184 -26.48 -14.92 -22.91
C ARG A 184 -26.34 -14.50 -21.46
N GLY A 185 -26.17 -15.45 -20.54
CA GLY A 185 -25.90 -15.18 -19.13
C GLY A 185 -24.61 -14.37 -18.94
N GLU A 186 -23.52 -14.84 -19.55
CA GLU A 186 -22.22 -14.18 -19.52
C GLU A 186 -22.28 -12.78 -20.14
N GLN A 187 -22.96 -12.63 -21.28
CA GLN A 187 -23.17 -11.33 -21.92
C GLN A 187 -23.86 -10.34 -20.98
N ASN A 188 -24.96 -10.75 -20.34
CA ASN A 188 -25.73 -9.89 -19.43
C ASN A 188 -24.90 -9.44 -18.21
N GLU A 189 -24.06 -10.32 -17.67
CA GLU A 189 -23.16 -9.99 -16.56
C GLU A 189 -22.08 -8.99 -16.98
N LEU A 190 -21.45 -9.25 -18.13
CA LEU A 190 -20.42 -8.38 -18.69
C LEU A 190 -20.95 -7.02 -19.14
N GLU A 191 -22.19 -6.93 -19.62
CA GLU A 191 -22.84 -5.65 -19.94
C GLU A 191 -23.04 -4.81 -18.68
N LYS A 192 -23.52 -5.41 -17.59
CA LYS A 192 -23.63 -4.72 -16.29
C LYS A 192 -22.26 -4.26 -15.81
N GLU A 193 -21.23 -5.10 -15.93
CA GLU A 193 -19.86 -4.73 -15.56
C GLU A 193 -19.32 -3.59 -16.42
N ARG A 194 -19.50 -3.65 -17.75
CA ARG A 194 -19.12 -2.59 -18.70
C ARG A 194 -19.71 -1.25 -18.28
N ASP A 195 -21.02 -1.22 -18.03
CA ASP A 195 -21.74 0.01 -17.69
C ASP A 195 -21.27 0.58 -16.34
N GLN A 196 -20.99 -0.28 -15.37
CA GLN A 196 -20.40 0.12 -14.09
C GLN A 196 -19.01 0.75 -14.27
N LEU A 197 -18.13 0.10 -15.04
CA LEU A 197 -16.77 0.58 -15.32
C LEU A 197 -16.80 1.92 -16.06
N GLN A 198 -17.60 2.03 -17.12
CA GLN A 198 -17.77 3.26 -17.89
C GLN A 198 -18.34 4.38 -17.01
N ALA A 199 -19.32 4.08 -16.17
CA ALA A 199 -19.89 5.07 -15.26
C ALA A 199 -18.87 5.62 -14.25
N ILE A 200 -17.94 4.78 -13.76
CA ILE A 200 -16.85 5.23 -12.88
C ILE A 200 -15.84 6.08 -13.66
N LEU A 201 -15.45 5.64 -14.85
CA LEU A 201 -14.47 6.34 -15.69
C LEU A 201 -14.99 7.70 -16.18
N ALA A 202 -16.30 7.83 -16.42
CA ALA A 202 -16.93 9.06 -16.91
C ALA A 202 -17.21 10.10 -15.80
N SER A 203 -17.14 9.73 -14.51
CA SER A 203 -17.50 10.63 -13.40
C SER A 203 -16.39 10.72 -12.36
N GLU A 204 -15.80 11.91 -12.23
CA GLU A 204 -14.78 12.16 -11.20
C GLU A 204 -15.31 11.91 -9.78
N ARG A 205 -16.59 12.20 -9.52
CA ARG A 205 -17.23 11.92 -8.22
C ARG A 205 -17.26 10.43 -7.92
N LYS A 206 -17.61 9.58 -8.90
CA LYS A 206 -17.63 8.13 -8.73
C LYS A 206 -16.20 7.59 -8.55
N MET A 207 -15.24 8.09 -9.33
CA MET A 207 -13.82 7.76 -9.17
C MET A 207 -13.30 8.10 -7.77
N ASN A 208 -13.57 9.31 -7.28
CA ASN A 208 -13.16 9.73 -5.93
C ASN A 208 -13.85 8.89 -4.84
N THR A 209 -15.10 8.48 -5.05
CA THR A 209 -15.80 7.59 -4.11
C THR A 209 -15.16 6.20 -4.07
N LEU A 210 -14.79 5.65 -5.22
CA LEU A 210 -14.07 4.37 -5.31
C LEU A 210 -12.73 4.46 -4.57
N LEU A 211 -11.94 5.49 -4.84
CA LEU A 211 -10.65 5.71 -4.20
C LEU A 211 -10.77 5.79 -2.67
N LYS A 212 -11.74 6.54 -2.15
CA LYS A 212 -11.99 6.61 -0.70
C LYS A 212 -12.31 5.25 -0.09
N LYS A 213 -13.15 4.46 -0.76
CA LYS A 213 -13.51 3.11 -0.28
C LYS A 213 -12.31 2.17 -0.24
N GLU A 214 -11.49 2.20 -1.29
CA GLU A 214 -10.26 1.39 -1.33
C GLU A 214 -9.28 1.80 -0.23
N LEU A 215 -9.01 3.10 -0.08
CA LEU A 215 -8.09 3.59 0.95
C LEU A 215 -8.58 3.25 2.36
N GLN A 216 -9.89 3.32 2.62
CA GLN A 216 -10.43 2.92 3.91
C GLN A 216 -10.30 1.42 4.13
N ALA A 217 -10.64 0.60 3.13
CA ALA A 217 -10.49 -0.85 3.24
C ALA A 217 -9.02 -1.27 3.46
N ASP A 218 -8.08 -0.61 2.78
CA ASP A 218 -6.64 -0.84 2.95
C ASP A 218 -6.19 -0.39 4.36
N ALA A 219 -6.69 0.75 4.86
CA ALA A 219 -6.39 1.21 6.21
C ALA A 219 -6.94 0.25 7.28
N ASP A 220 -8.15 -0.30 7.10
CA ASP A 220 -8.76 -1.24 8.03
C ASP A 220 -8.06 -2.61 8.00
N ALA A 221 -7.53 -3.02 6.84
CA ALA A 221 -6.86 -4.31 6.67
C ALA A 221 -5.39 -4.30 7.10
N PHE A 222 -4.68 -3.18 6.88
CA PHE A 222 -3.22 -3.10 7.07
C PHE A 222 -2.78 -2.07 8.13
N GLY A 223 -3.69 -1.27 8.68
CA GLY A 223 -3.39 -0.28 9.70
C GLY A 223 -3.05 -0.91 11.06
N ASP A 224 -2.23 -0.22 11.83
CA ASP A 224 -1.95 -0.54 13.23
C ASP A 224 -2.04 0.71 14.12
N ASP A 225 -2.15 0.48 15.43
CA ASP A 225 -2.14 1.57 16.40
C ASP A 225 -0.78 2.28 16.42
N ARG A 226 -0.82 3.59 16.69
CA ARG A 226 0.39 4.41 16.72
C ARG A 226 1.36 3.93 17.81
N ARG A 227 2.55 3.48 17.40
CA ARG A 227 3.59 2.98 18.31
C ARG A 227 4.37 4.06 19.05
N SER A 228 4.63 5.19 18.39
CA SER A 228 5.41 6.30 18.95
C SER A 228 4.50 7.47 19.31
N PRO A 229 4.17 7.68 20.60
CA PRO A 229 3.29 8.77 21.03
C PRO A 229 3.97 10.13 20.87
N LEU A 230 3.18 11.19 20.72
CA LEU A 230 3.67 12.56 20.68
C LEU A 230 3.40 13.23 22.03
N HIS A 231 4.46 13.59 22.72
CA HIS A 231 4.40 14.34 23.97
C HIS A 231 5.47 15.43 23.96
N GLU A 232 5.07 16.62 24.36
CA GLU A 232 6.00 17.72 24.62
C GLU A 232 6.68 17.47 25.98
N ARG A 233 7.98 17.74 26.05
CA ARG A 233 8.83 17.58 27.24
C ARG A 233 9.68 18.83 27.41
N GLU A 234 10.16 19.04 28.63
CA GLU A 234 11.09 20.12 28.92
C GLU A 234 12.44 19.88 28.22
N GLU A 235 13.13 20.96 27.88
CA GLU A 235 14.45 20.87 27.24
C GLU A 235 15.45 20.19 28.18
N ALA A 236 16.10 19.15 27.69
CA ALA A 236 17.13 18.44 28.43
C ALA A 236 18.32 19.35 28.73
N LYS A 237 18.74 19.40 29.99
CA LYS A 237 19.86 20.22 30.46
C LYS A 237 20.92 19.36 31.11
N ALA A 238 22.16 19.53 30.67
CA ALA A 238 23.29 18.95 31.37
C ALA A 238 23.49 19.65 32.72
N MET A 239 23.54 18.87 33.80
CA MET A 239 23.99 19.33 35.12
C MET A 239 25.34 20.08 35.07
N ASN A 240 25.46 21.14 35.85
CA ASN A 240 26.71 21.89 36.04
C ASN A 240 27.58 21.22 37.12
N GLU A 241 28.86 21.56 37.22
CA GLU A 241 29.78 20.99 38.23
C GLU A 241 29.30 21.20 39.68
N HIS A 242 28.55 22.27 39.96
CA HIS A 242 27.94 22.54 41.26
C HIS A 242 26.77 21.60 41.59
N ASP A 243 26.09 21.06 40.57
CA ASP A 243 24.96 20.13 40.75
C ASP A 243 25.44 18.67 40.91
N MET A 244 26.72 18.39 40.66
CA MET A 244 27.34 17.06 40.74
C MET A 244 28.01 16.76 42.10
N LEU A 245 28.08 17.76 43.00
CA LEU A 245 28.69 17.68 44.34
C LEU A 245 27.63 17.42 45.41
#